data_AF-A0A7V4WXU0-F1
#
_entry.id   AF-A0A7V4WXU0-F1
#
_cell.length_a   1.000
_cell.length_b   1.000
_cell.length_c   1.000
_cell.angle_alpha   90.00
_cell.angle_beta   90.00
_cell.angle_gamma   90.00
#
_symmetry.space_group_name_H-M   'P 1'
#
loop_
_entity.id
_entity.type
_entity.pdbx_description
1 polymer ?
#
loop_
_entity_poly.entity_id
_entity_poly.type
_entity_poly.pdbx_seq_one_letter_code
_entity_poly.pdbx_strand_id
1 'polypeptide(L)'
;NTQMQKLKKIHRQLEWYVSLLIHKLIEYLNSHSITDIVIENLLLSGKFGINEEFDIKYSRLSKLLHLSKVNDLLKRQAEKHGIRVHITLSHYTSQTCPKCGYISRDNRKTQESFKCMQCGYEYNADTNAAYNLELRYTSDVLRYKLHNIDEYGRLTPKKLNKYKIKAILNSYYTLLSNAAPRCGQYTEQAEEVKSGEEDLTNGRESWV
;
A
#
# COMPACT_ATOMS: atom_id res chain seq x y z
N ASN A 1 37.28 -7.90 -13.91
CA ASN A 1 36.22 -8.20 -12.91
C ASN A 1 35.84 -6.95 -12.08
N THR A 2 35.71 -5.78 -12.70
CA THR A 2 35.53 -4.47 -12.06
C THR A 2 34.07 -3.98 -12.08
N GLN A 3 33.31 -4.28 -13.14
CA GLN A 3 31.89 -3.94 -13.25
C GLN A 3 31.02 -4.66 -12.20
N MET A 4 31.28 -5.95 -11.97
CA MET A 4 30.63 -6.74 -10.90
C MET A 4 30.86 -6.16 -9.50
N GLN A 5 32.07 -5.65 -9.23
CA GLN A 5 32.38 -5.01 -7.95
C GLN A 5 31.66 -3.66 -7.78
N LYS A 6 31.57 -2.86 -8.86
CA LYS A 6 30.79 -1.61 -8.88
C LYS A 6 29.30 -1.87 -8.62
N LEU A 7 28.71 -2.86 -9.30
CA LEU A 7 27.32 -3.25 -9.09
C LEU A 7 27.05 -3.69 -7.64
N LYS A 8 27.93 -4.51 -7.07
CA LYS A 8 27.85 -4.91 -5.64
C LYS A 8 27.93 -3.72 -4.69
N LYS A 9 28.69 -2.67 -5.03
CA LYS A 9 28.76 -1.44 -4.22
C LYS A 9 27.43 -0.67 -4.27
N ILE A 10 26.86 -0.50 -5.47
CA ILE A 10 25.55 0.15 -5.66
C ILE A 10 24.45 -0.61 -4.93
N HIS A 11 24.42 -1.94 -5.04
CA HIS A 11 23.42 -2.76 -4.35
C HIS A 11 23.50 -2.58 -2.83
N ARG A 12 24.71 -2.53 -2.25
CA ARG A 12 24.89 -2.29 -0.81
C ARG A 12 24.42 -0.89 -0.40
N GLN A 13 24.69 0.13 -1.20
CA GLN A 13 24.22 1.49 -0.93
C GLN A 13 22.68 1.57 -0.98
N LEU A 14 22.07 0.91 -1.97
CA LEU A 14 20.62 0.86 -2.09
C LEU A 14 19.98 0.09 -0.92
N GLU A 15 20.50 -1.07 -0.56
CA GLU A 15 20.03 -1.86 0.58
C GLU A 15 20.16 -1.07 1.89
N TRP A 16 21.26 -0.35 2.09
CA TRP A 16 21.44 0.54 3.24
C TRP A 16 20.40 1.67 3.25
N TYR A 17 20.19 2.33 2.12
CA TYR A 17 19.24 3.44 2.03
C TYR A 17 17.79 2.99 2.30
N VAL A 18 17.39 1.86 1.71
CA VAL A 18 16.07 1.25 1.99
C VAL A 18 15.95 0.88 3.47
N SER A 19 16.98 0.28 4.06
CA SER A 19 17.00 -0.03 5.48
C SER A 19 16.86 1.22 6.36
N LEU A 20 17.49 2.34 5.98
CA LEU A 20 17.35 3.60 6.70
C LEU A 20 15.92 4.13 6.62
N LEU A 21 15.29 4.07 5.45
CA LEU A 21 13.90 4.50 5.28
C LEU A 21 12.93 3.64 6.10
N ILE A 22 13.12 2.32 6.10
CA ILE A 22 12.31 1.40 6.91
C ILE A 22 12.50 1.67 8.40
N HIS A 23 13.73 1.94 8.85
CA HIS A 23 13.99 2.29 10.23
C HIS A 23 13.24 3.56 10.65
N LYS A 24 13.34 4.63 9.85
CA LYS A 24 12.58 5.87 10.08
C LYS A 24 11.07 5.63 10.12
N LEU A 25 10.55 4.78 9.23
CA LEU A 25 9.14 4.38 9.24
C LEU A 25 8.79 3.68 10.56
N ILE A 26 9.60 2.73 11.02
CA ILE A 26 9.34 2.00 12.26
C ILE A 26 9.37 2.93 13.48
N GLU A 27 10.31 3.88 13.53
CA GLU A 27 10.35 4.90 14.58
C GLU A 27 9.07 5.73 14.62
N TYR A 28 8.60 6.19 13.45
CA TYR A 28 7.32 6.88 13.32
C TYR A 28 6.14 6.03 13.79
N LEU A 29 6.09 4.75 13.42
CA LEU A 29 4.99 3.88 13.85
C LEU A 29 5.00 3.63 15.36
N ASN A 30 6.19 3.45 15.94
CA ASN A 30 6.35 3.27 17.38
C ASN A 30 5.93 4.53 18.16
N SER A 31 6.27 5.73 17.67
CA SER A 31 5.86 6.98 18.33
C SER A 31 4.34 7.19 18.34
N HIS A 32 3.63 6.58 17.39
CA HIS A 32 2.17 6.59 17.28
C HIS A 32 1.51 5.34 17.87
N SER A 33 2.25 4.47 18.57
CA SER A 33 1.74 3.21 19.15
C SER A 33 1.08 2.28 18.12
N ILE A 34 1.54 2.29 16.87
CA ILE A 34 1.01 1.45 15.81
C ILE A 34 1.68 0.07 15.86
N THR A 35 0.87 -0.98 16.03
CA THR A 35 1.34 -2.36 16.18
C THR A 35 1.19 -3.21 14.92
N ASP A 36 0.42 -2.75 13.93
CA ASP A 36 0.02 -3.54 12.76
C ASP A 36 0.16 -2.69 11.49
N ILE A 37 0.85 -3.24 10.49
CA ILE A 37 0.98 -2.66 9.14
C ILE A 37 0.30 -3.59 8.16
N VAL A 38 -0.54 -3.04 7.27
CA VAL A 38 -1.15 -3.80 6.17
C VAL A 38 -0.53 -3.36 4.86
N ILE A 39 0.07 -4.29 4.13
CA ILE A 39 0.64 -4.04 2.81
C ILE A 39 0.00 -4.93 1.75
N GLU A 40 -0.01 -4.44 0.52
CA GLU A 40 -0.39 -5.25 -0.62
C GLU A 40 0.68 -6.26 -0.98
N ASN A 41 0.24 -7.42 -1.46
CA ASN A 41 1.10 -8.27 -2.26
C ASN A 41 1.28 -7.65 -3.66
N LEU A 42 2.07 -6.57 -3.71
CA LEU A 42 2.67 -6.08 -4.93
C LEU A 42 3.78 -7.06 -5.31
N LEU A 43 3.38 -8.24 -5.79
CA LEU A 43 4.23 -8.91 -6.74
C LEU A 43 4.43 -7.86 -7.84
N LEU A 44 5.66 -7.40 -8.05
CA LEU A 44 6.10 -6.61 -9.20
C LEU A 44 5.97 -7.42 -10.51
N SER A 45 5.00 -8.33 -10.57
CA SER A 45 4.58 -9.21 -11.64
C SER A 45 3.49 -8.60 -12.51
N GLY A 46 3.14 -7.32 -12.28
CA GLY A 46 2.50 -6.53 -13.32
C GLY A 46 3.31 -6.65 -14.61
N LYS A 47 2.63 -6.73 -15.75
CA LYS A 47 3.26 -6.55 -17.06
C LYS A 47 3.69 -5.08 -17.20
N PHE A 48 4.60 -4.64 -16.34
CA PHE A 48 5.36 -3.44 -16.55
C PHE A 48 6.18 -3.69 -17.81
N GLY A 49 6.02 -2.82 -18.81
CA GLY A 49 6.58 -3.02 -20.14
C GLY A 49 8.11 -2.95 -20.15
N ILE A 50 8.64 -2.27 -21.14
CA ILE A 50 10.06 -1.92 -21.15
C ILE A 50 10.18 -0.58 -20.42
N ASN A 51 11.18 -0.45 -19.56
CA ASN A 51 11.54 0.85 -19.03
C ASN A 51 12.21 1.64 -20.17
N GLU A 52 11.60 2.76 -20.58
CA GLU A 52 12.03 3.54 -21.75
C GLU A 52 13.42 4.16 -21.57
N GLU A 53 13.82 4.48 -20.33
CA GLU A 53 15.11 5.07 -20.02
C GLU A 53 16.27 4.07 -20.16
N PHE A 54 16.05 2.82 -19.74
CA PHE A 54 17.09 1.79 -19.71
C PHE A 54 16.95 0.71 -20.81
N ASP A 55 15.89 0.74 -21.61
CA ASP A 55 15.51 -0.30 -22.58
C ASP A 55 15.51 -1.74 -22.00
N ILE A 56 15.14 -1.85 -20.71
CA ILE A 56 15.13 -3.12 -19.98
C ILE A 56 13.71 -3.40 -19.49
N LYS A 57 13.28 -4.66 -19.61
CA LYS A 57 12.03 -5.13 -18.98
C LYS A 57 12.03 -4.80 -17.50
N TYR A 58 10.96 -4.20 -16.99
CA TYR A 58 10.84 -3.88 -15.57
C TYR A 58 11.04 -5.08 -14.64
N SER A 59 10.67 -6.29 -15.07
CA SER A 59 10.93 -7.52 -14.33
C SER A 59 12.43 -7.80 -14.13
N ARG A 60 13.28 -7.40 -15.08
CA ARG A 60 14.74 -7.45 -14.96
C ARG A 60 15.25 -6.31 -14.10
N LEU A 61 14.73 -5.10 -14.28
CA LEU A 61 15.11 -3.92 -13.49
C LEU A 61 14.81 -4.12 -12.00
N SER A 62 13.62 -4.61 -11.66
CA SER A 62 13.22 -4.94 -10.28
C SER A 62 14.17 -5.95 -9.61
N LYS A 63 14.61 -6.97 -10.35
CA LYS A 63 15.60 -7.95 -9.87
C LYS A 63 16.98 -7.32 -9.70
N LEU A 64 17.39 -6.48 -10.64
CA LEU A 64 18.68 -5.79 -10.58
C LEU A 64 18.72 -4.84 -9.37
N LEU A 65 17.64 -4.12 -9.11
CA LEU A 65 17.52 -3.19 -7.99
C LEU A 65 17.12 -3.84 -6.66
N HIS A 66 17.02 -5.17 -6.59
CA HIS A 66 16.57 -5.90 -5.38
C HIS A 66 15.23 -5.42 -4.78
N LEU A 67 14.36 -4.78 -5.58
CA LEU A 67 13.10 -4.19 -5.10
C LEU A 67 12.14 -5.26 -4.53
N SER A 68 12.24 -6.49 -5.02
CA SER A 68 11.46 -7.62 -4.47
C SER A 68 11.78 -7.94 -3.02
N LYS A 69 12.95 -7.53 -2.50
CA LYS A 69 13.38 -7.78 -1.12
C LYS A 69 12.91 -6.72 -0.13
N VAL A 70 12.35 -5.60 -0.61
CA VAL A 70 11.92 -4.49 0.26
C VAL A 70 10.87 -4.96 1.25
N ASN A 71 9.87 -5.72 0.78
CA ASN A 71 8.82 -6.27 1.65
C ASN A 71 9.38 -7.25 2.70
N ASP A 72 10.36 -8.08 2.32
CA ASP A 72 11.01 -9.01 3.24
C ASP A 72 11.88 -8.27 4.27
N LEU A 73 12.54 -7.19 3.85
CA LEU A 73 13.32 -6.34 4.75
C LEU A 73 12.41 -5.61 5.74
N LEU A 74 11.32 -5.02 5.26
CA LEU A 74 10.30 -4.37 6.07
C LEU A 74 9.74 -5.35 7.10
N LYS A 75 9.29 -6.53 6.66
CA LYS A 75 8.77 -7.58 7.52
C LYS A 75 9.76 -7.95 8.62
N ARG A 76 11.02 -8.24 8.26
CA ARG A 76 12.05 -8.62 9.23
C ARG A 76 12.40 -7.52 10.23
N GLN A 77 12.41 -6.25 9.82
CA GLN A 77 12.72 -5.15 10.71
C GLN A 77 11.53 -4.81 11.61
N ALA A 78 10.33 -4.67 11.04
CA ALA A 78 9.10 -4.39 11.78
C ALA A 78 8.85 -5.43 12.89
N GLU A 79 9.01 -6.71 12.58
CA GLU A 79 8.80 -7.79 13.55
C GLU A 79 9.77 -7.75 14.73
N LYS A 80 11.01 -7.29 14.53
CA LYS A 80 11.97 -7.10 15.63
C LYS A 80 11.56 -6.00 16.60
N HIS A 81 10.76 -5.05 16.12
CA HIS A 81 10.22 -3.95 16.91
C HIS A 81 8.79 -4.24 17.41
N GLY A 82 8.32 -5.49 17.29
CA GLY A 82 6.97 -5.88 17.76
C GLY A 82 5.83 -5.46 16.84
N ILE A 83 6.13 -4.95 15.64
CA ILE A 83 5.13 -4.54 14.66
C ILE A 83 4.82 -5.71 13.72
N ARG A 84 3.55 -6.09 13.63
CA ARG A 84 3.09 -7.15 12.73
C ARG A 84 2.88 -6.61 11.33
N VAL A 85 3.37 -7.36 10.33
CA VAL A 85 3.17 -7.04 8.92
C VAL A 85 2.20 -8.03 8.30
N HIS A 86 1.05 -7.51 7.86
CA HIS A 86 -0.04 -8.23 7.22
C HIS A 86 0.04 -8.04 5.71
N ILE A 87 -0.10 -9.12 4.95
CA ILE A 87 -0.10 -9.07 3.50
C ILE A 87 -1.50 -9.39 2.98
N THR A 88 -2.05 -8.52 2.14
CA THR A 88 -3.37 -8.70 1.52
C THR A 88 -3.29 -8.78 0.00
N LEU A 89 -4.42 -9.15 -0.62
CA LEU A 89 -4.59 -9.22 -2.06
C LEU A 89 -4.68 -7.81 -2.66
N SER A 90 -3.91 -7.47 -3.69
CA SER A 90 -3.94 -6.16 -4.35
C SER A 90 -5.11 -5.98 -5.34
N HIS A 91 -5.81 -7.06 -5.69
CA HIS A 91 -6.86 -6.99 -6.71
C HIS A 91 -7.99 -6.05 -6.29
N TYR A 92 -8.29 -5.07 -7.15
CA TYR A 92 -9.37 -4.08 -7.04
C TYR A 92 -9.24 -3.03 -5.93
N THR A 93 -8.14 -3.00 -5.17
CA THR A 93 -7.94 -2.01 -4.08
C THR A 93 -7.94 -0.58 -4.61
N SER A 94 -7.35 -0.35 -5.79
CA SER A 94 -7.34 0.96 -6.47
C SER A 94 -8.56 1.25 -7.34
N GLN A 95 -9.51 0.31 -7.48
CA GLN A 95 -10.69 0.43 -8.35
C GLN A 95 -12.01 0.40 -7.58
N THR A 96 -11.97 0.02 -6.30
CA THR A 96 -13.15 -0.07 -5.44
C THR A 96 -13.38 1.26 -4.76
N CYS A 97 -14.61 1.76 -4.81
CA CYS A 97 -15.01 2.88 -3.99
C CYS A 97 -15.22 2.42 -2.54
N PRO A 98 -14.54 3.01 -1.54
CA PRO A 98 -14.71 2.63 -0.14
C PRO A 98 -16.08 3.04 0.42
N LYS A 99 -16.77 4.01 -0.21
CA LYS A 99 -18.10 4.48 0.22
C LYS A 99 -19.24 3.58 -0.24
N CYS A 100 -19.33 3.32 -1.54
CA CYS A 100 -20.46 2.57 -2.11
C CYS A 100 -20.11 1.15 -2.59
N GLY A 101 -18.84 0.77 -2.58
CA GLY A 101 -18.39 -0.54 -3.04
C GLY A 101 -18.32 -0.72 -4.56
N TYR A 102 -18.65 0.30 -5.36
CA TYR A 102 -18.59 0.19 -6.81
C TYR A 102 -17.18 -0.09 -7.32
N ILE A 103 -17.03 -1.13 -8.14
CA ILE A 103 -15.74 -1.57 -8.70
C ILE A 103 -15.73 -1.34 -10.21
N SER A 104 -14.99 -0.33 -10.66
CA SER A 104 -14.74 -0.06 -12.08
C SER A 104 -13.30 0.38 -12.32
N ARG A 105 -12.80 0.06 -13.52
CA ARG A 105 -11.51 0.60 -14.00
C ARG A 105 -11.57 2.10 -14.20
N ASP A 106 -12.73 2.61 -14.61
CA ASP A 106 -12.94 4.03 -14.87
C ASP A 106 -12.94 4.88 -13.58
N ASN A 107 -12.96 4.24 -12.41
CA ASN A 107 -12.84 4.94 -11.14
C ASN A 107 -11.44 5.54 -10.92
N ARG A 108 -10.41 5.04 -11.60
CA ARG A 108 -9.03 5.56 -11.55
C ARG A 108 -8.54 5.82 -12.97
N LYS A 109 -8.82 7.02 -13.48
CA LYS A 109 -8.40 7.44 -14.83
C LYS A 109 -6.93 7.86 -14.89
N THR A 110 -6.42 8.43 -13.80
CA THR A 110 -5.01 8.86 -13.70
C THR A 110 -4.32 8.16 -12.53
N GLN A 111 -2.98 8.27 -12.46
CA GLN A 111 -2.25 7.69 -11.33
C GLN A 111 -2.60 8.37 -9.99
N GLU A 112 -2.89 9.67 -10.00
CA GLU A 112 -3.04 10.46 -8.77
C GLU A 112 -4.49 10.58 -8.29
N SER A 113 -5.48 10.48 -9.19
CA SER A 113 -6.88 10.76 -8.88
C SER A 113 -7.78 9.53 -8.91
N PHE A 114 -8.71 9.49 -7.96
CA PHE A 114 -9.81 8.53 -7.92
C PHE A 114 -11.15 9.29 -7.94
N LYS A 115 -12.08 8.86 -8.79
CA LYS A 115 -13.46 9.35 -8.85
C LYS A 115 -14.42 8.20 -9.08
N CYS A 116 -15.29 7.93 -8.10
CA CYS A 116 -16.30 6.89 -8.26
C CYS A 116 -17.35 7.28 -9.29
N MET A 117 -17.52 6.44 -10.33
CA MET A 117 -18.51 6.68 -11.38
C MET A 117 -19.97 6.43 -10.94
N GLN A 118 -20.20 5.83 -9.77
CA GLN A 118 -21.54 5.55 -9.26
C GLN A 118 -22.02 6.60 -8.24
N CYS A 119 -21.18 6.99 -7.27
CA CYS A 119 -21.58 7.91 -6.21
C CYS A 119 -20.87 9.27 -6.25
N GLY A 120 -19.94 9.49 -7.19
CA GLY A 120 -19.21 10.75 -7.32
C GLY A 120 -18.14 10.99 -6.27
N TYR A 121 -17.86 10.05 -5.35
CA TYR A 121 -16.79 10.20 -4.36
C TYR A 121 -15.42 10.39 -5.03
N GLU A 122 -14.70 11.43 -4.62
CA GLU A 122 -13.38 11.81 -5.14
C GLU A 122 -12.33 11.82 -4.04
N TYR A 123 -11.14 11.32 -4.35
CA TYR A 123 -9.99 11.34 -3.44
C TYR A 123 -8.66 11.08 -4.17
N ASN A 124 -7.55 11.21 -3.45
CA ASN A 124 -6.26 10.73 -3.94
C ASN A 124 -6.29 9.20 -4.13
N ALA A 125 -5.75 8.71 -5.25
CA ALA A 125 -5.86 7.31 -5.63
C ALA A 125 -5.12 6.35 -4.70
N ASP A 126 -3.95 6.74 -4.19
CA ASP A 126 -3.15 5.91 -3.30
C ASP A 126 -3.77 5.85 -1.90
N THR A 127 -4.32 6.98 -1.44
CA THR A 127 -5.03 6.99 -0.16
C THR A 127 -6.38 6.24 -0.23
N ASN A 128 -7.08 6.30 -1.38
CA ASN A 128 -8.24 5.46 -1.63
C ASN A 128 -7.89 3.96 -1.59
N ALA A 129 -6.74 3.58 -2.16
CA ALA A 129 -6.25 2.21 -2.06
C ALA A 129 -5.97 1.83 -0.59
N ALA A 130 -5.33 2.71 0.19
CA ALA A 130 -5.05 2.50 1.61
C ALA A 130 -6.33 2.22 2.42
N TYR A 131 -7.41 3.01 2.22
CA TYR A 131 -8.70 2.74 2.87
C TYR A 131 -9.27 1.36 2.51
N ASN A 132 -9.14 0.94 1.25
CA ASN A 132 -9.58 -0.39 0.84
C ASN A 132 -8.73 -1.51 1.46
N LEU A 133 -7.45 -1.28 1.77
CA LEU A 133 -6.59 -2.23 2.47
C LEU A 133 -6.97 -2.33 3.95
N GLU A 134 -7.13 -1.17 4.60
CA GLU A 134 -7.59 -1.07 5.97
C GLU A 134 -8.90 -1.83 6.16
N LEU A 135 -9.89 -1.59 5.28
CA LEU A 135 -11.18 -2.27 5.32
C LEU A 135 -11.08 -3.80 5.25
N ARG A 136 -10.11 -4.33 4.49
CA ARG A 136 -9.88 -5.78 4.39
C ARG A 136 -9.28 -6.38 5.67
N TYR A 137 -8.63 -5.54 6.48
CA TYR A 137 -8.07 -5.91 7.76
C TYR A 137 -9.09 -5.74 8.89
N THR A 138 -9.79 -4.61 8.95
CA THR A 138 -10.72 -4.26 10.04
C THR A 138 -12.06 -4.99 9.94
N SER A 139 -12.54 -5.28 8.73
CA SER A 139 -13.77 -6.05 8.54
C SER A 139 -13.53 -7.54 8.80
N ASP A 140 -14.18 -8.10 9.81
CA ASP A 140 -14.12 -9.54 10.09
C ASP A 140 -14.47 -10.39 8.88
N VAL A 141 -15.55 -10.03 8.19
CA VAL A 141 -16.03 -10.76 7.01
C VAL A 141 -14.96 -10.81 5.92
N LEU A 142 -14.35 -9.67 5.59
CA LEU A 142 -13.31 -9.62 4.56
C LEU A 142 -12.01 -10.25 5.06
N ARG A 143 -11.63 -10.02 6.32
CA ARG A 143 -10.45 -10.57 6.96
C ARG A 143 -10.43 -12.10 6.82
N TYR A 144 -11.50 -12.77 7.24
CA TYR A 144 -11.60 -14.23 7.14
C TYR A 144 -11.77 -14.73 5.69
N LYS A 145 -12.50 -14.03 4.83
CA LYS A 145 -12.72 -14.49 3.45
C LYS A 145 -11.47 -14.34 2.57
N LEU A 146 -10.65 -13.31 2.81
CA LEU A 146 -9.50 -12.97 1.94
C LEU A 146 -8.16 -13.49 2.48
N HIS A 147 -8.05 -13.80 3.77
CA HIS A 147 -6.78 -14.16 4.39
C HIS A 147 -6.80 -15.50 5.11
N ASN A 148 -5.61 -16.10 5.23
CA ASN A 148 -5.28 -17.08 6.26
C ASN A 148 -4.55 -16.36 7.38
N ILE A 149 -4.63 -16.89 8.60
CA ILE A 149 -3.89 -16.39 9.75
C ILE A 149 -2.75 -17.39 10.03
N ASP A 150 -1.52 -16.91 10.14
CA ASP A 150 -0.38 -17.76 10.49
C ASP A 150 -0.25 -17.97 12.01
N GLU A 151 0.71 -18.80 12.42
CA GLU A 151 0.98 -19.10 13.84
C GLU A 151 1.34 -17.86 14.69
N TYR A 152 1.74 -16.76 14.05
CA TYR A 152 2.10 -15.50 14.70
C TYR A 152 0.95 -14.46 14.62
N GLY A 153 -0.24 -14.86 14.18
CA GLY A 153 -1.40 -13.97 14.06
C GLY A 153 -1.36 -13.04 12.83
N ARG A 154 -0.45 -13.27 11.88
CA ARG A 154 -0.30 -12.41 10.69
C ARG A 154 -1.27 -12.85 9.61
N LEU A 155 -1.77 -11.88 8.85
CA LEU A 155 -2.64 -12.16 7.72
C LEU A 155 -1.79 -12.44 6.49
N THR A 156 -2.10 -13.55 5.82
CA THR A 156 -1.50 -13.93 4.54
C THR A 156 -2.60 -14.08 3.49
N PRO A 157 -2.35 -13.67 2.23
CA PRO A 157 -3.39 -13.67 1.22
C PRO A 157 -3.78 -15.11 0.83
N LYS A 158 -5.08 -15.40 0.78
CA LYS A 158 -5.59 -16.66 0.22
C LYS A 158 -5.31 -16.72 -1.29
N LYS A 159 -5.08 -17.93 -1.81
CA LYS A 159 -4.96 -18.18 -3.25
C LYS A 159 -6.34 -18.07 -3.91
N LEU A 160 -6.73 -16.86 -4.28
CA LEU A 160 -8.02 -16.55 -4.91
C LEU A 160 -7.82 -15.93 -6.29
N ASN A 161 -8.68 -16.30 -7.24
CA ASN A 161 -8.74 -15.65 -8.55
C ASN A 161 -9.45 -14.29 -8.40
N LYS A 162 -9.09 -13.31 -9.24
CA LYS A 162 -9.70 -11.98 -9.32
C LYS A 162 -11.23 -12.03 -9.33
N TYR A 163 -11.85 -12.95 -10.07
CA TYR A 163 -13.32 -13.04 -10.12
C TYR A 163 -13.95 -13.42 -8.77
N LYS A 164 -13.31 -14.34 -8.02
CA LYS A 164 -13.75 -14.71 -6.67
C LYS A 164 -13.61 -13.53 -5.70
N ILE A 165 -12.50 -12.79 -5.79
CA ILE A 165 -12.28 -11.58 -4.98
C ILE A 165 -13.37 -10.56 -5.27
N LYS A 166 -13.67 -10.29 -6.55
CA LYS A 166 -14.73 -9.36 -6.95
C LYS A 166 -16.10 -9.80 -6.41
N ALA A 167 -16.42 -11.09 -6.47
CA ALA A 167 -17.67 -11.62 -5.93
C ALA A 167 -17.77 -11.44 -4.40
N ILE A 168 -16.67 -11.70 -3.66
CA ILE A 168 -16.61 -11.48 -2.21
C ILE A 168 -16.85 -10.00 -1.87
N LEU A 169 -16.18 -9.09 -2.56
CA LEU A 169 -16.32 -7.65 -2.34
C LEU A 169 -17.75 -7.17 -2.66
N ASN A 170 -18.30 -7.56 -3.81
CA ASN A 170 -19.67 -7.21 -4.18
C ASN A 170 -20.68 -7.73 -3.15
N SER A 171 -20.54 -8.99 -2.71
CA SER A 171 -21.40 -9.57 -1.67
C SER A 171 -21.29 -8.80 -0.37
N TYR A 172 -20.08 -8.43 0.05
CA TYR A 172 -19.85 -7.63 1.25
C TYR A 172 -20.56 -6.27 1.19
N TYR A 173 -20.37 -5.52 0.10
CA TYR A 173 -20.99 -4.20 -0.04
C TYR A 173 -22.51 -4.26 -0.25
N THR A 174 -23.03 -5.31 -0.89
CA THR A 174 -24.49 -5.52 -1.01
C THR A 174 -25.14 -5.77 0.34
N LEU A 175 -24.47 -6.54 1.21
CA LEU A 175 -24.95 -6.75 2.59
C LEU A 175 -24.93 -5.43 3.38
N LEU A 176 -23.92 -4.59 3.18
CA LEU A 176 -23.84 -3.28 3.81
C LEU A 176 -24.90 -2.30 3.30
N SER A 177 -25.20 -2.27 2.00
CA SER A 177 -26.24 -1.37 1.45
C SER A 177 -27.65 -1.71 1.94
N ASN A 178 -27.89 -2.99 2.24
CA ASN A 178 -29.14 -3.45 2.83
C ASN A 178 -29.22 -3.15 4.34
N ALA A 179 -28.10 -2.79 4.96
CA ALA A 179 -27.97 -2.41 6.36
C ALA A 179 -27.76 -0.88 6.49
N ALA A 180 -28.76 -0.09 6.07
CA ALA A 180 -28.82 1.38 6.12
C ALA A 180 -27.71 2.16 5.36
N PRO A 181 -28.05 3.28 4.68
CA PRO A 181 -27.09 4.00 3.84
C PRO A 181 -26.04 4.77 4.67
N ARG A 182 -24.75 4.47 4.48
CA ARG A 182 -23.59 5.21 5.05
C ARG A 182 -23.19 6.47 4.24
N CYS A 183 -24.08 7.05 3.45
CA CYS A 183 -23.80 8.36 2.86
C CYS A 183 -23.94 9.45 3.95
N GLY A 184 -22.89 9.69 4.73
CA GLY A 184 -22.87 10.81 5.69
C GLY A 184 -21.91 10.73 6.89
N GLN A 185 -21.21 9.62 7.13
CA GLN A 185 -20.47 9.43 8.40
C GLN A 185 -18.93 9.46 8.30
N TYR A 186 -18.37 10.08 7.26
CA TYR A 186 -16.91 10.23 7.13
C TYR A 186 -16.46 11.70 7.10
N THR A 187 -17.22 12.62 7.70
CA THR A 187 -16.95 14.07 7.59
C THR A 187 -16.67 14.81 8.89
N GLU A 188 -16.38 14.17 10.03
CA GLU A 188 -16.17 14.93 11.29
C GLU A 188 -14.92 14.59 12.10
N GLN A 189 -13.92 13.88 11.56
CA GLN A 189 -12.67 13.62 12.30
C GLN A 189 -11.38 13.89 11.51
N ALA A 190 -11.45 14.62 10.39
CA ALA A 190 -10.28 14.98 9.59
C ALA A 190 -9.97 16.49 9.54
N GLU A 191 -10.63 17.31 10.35
CA GLU A 191 -10.40 18.78 10.38
C GLU A 191 -9.50 19.29 11.51
N GLU A 192 -8.97 18.43 12.38
CA GLU A 192 -7.97 18.82 13.39
C GLU A 192 -6.53 18.38 13.01
N VAL A 193 -6.11 18.67 11.77
CA VAL A 193 -4.67 18.80 11.44
C VAL A 193 -4.52 19.90 10.38
N LYS A 194 -4.87 21.14 10.73
CA LYS A 194 -4.47 22.33 9.98
C LYS A 194 -3.93 23.39 10.95
N SER A 195 -2.70 23.18 11.40
CA SER A 195 -1.80 24.24 11.85
C SER A 195 -0.39 23.66 11.98
N GLY A 196 0.43 23.81 10.93
CA GLY A 196 1.82 23.34 10.97
C GLY A 196 2.45 23.15 9.59
N GLU A 197 2.15 24.03 8.64
CA GLU A 197 2.89 24.10 7.38
C GLU A 197 3.32 25.56 7.18
N GLU A 198 4.37 25.95 7.92
CA GLU A 198 5.17 27.14 7.65
C GLU A 198 6.66 26.76 7.66
N ASP A 199 7.33 27.15 6.58
CA ASP A 199 8.77 27.37 6.40
C ASP A 199 9.76 26.19 6.48
N LEU A 200 10.00 25.58 5.29
CA LEU A 200 11.31 25.01 4.94
C LEU A 200 11.78 25.46 3.54
N THR A 201 11.65 26.76 3.25
CA THR A 201 12.37 27.40 2.13
C THR A 201 13.02 28.70 2.57
N ASN A 202 14.05 28.62 3.42
CA ASN A 202 15.13 29.61 3.47
C ASN A 202 16.27 29.10 4.36
N GLY A 203 17.46 28.93 3.76
CA GLY A 203 18.63 28.43 4.47
C GLY A 203 19.80 28.08 3.55
N ARG A 204 20.10 28.93 2.57
CA ARG A 204 21.41 28.94 1.91
C ARG A 204 22.35 29.74 2.82
N GLU A 205 23.12 29.07 3.67
CA GLU A 205 24.35 29.65 4.22
C GLU A 205 25.45 28.58 4.29
N SER A 206 26.40 28.72 3.36
CA SER A 206 27.84 28.75 3.59
C SER A 206 28.38 27.98 4.80
N TRP A 207 29.07 26.86 4.56
CA TRP A 207 30.31 26.56 5.28
C TRP A 207 31.34 25.92 4.33
N VAL A 208 32.51 26.54 4.35
CA VAL A 208 33.82 26.09 3.85
C VAL A 208 34.20 24.74 4.46
#